data_AF-A0A349HPS9-F1
#
_entry.id   AF-A0A349HPS9-F1
#
_cell.length_a   1.000
_cell.length_b   1.000
_cell.length_c   1.000
_cell.angle_alpha   90.00
_cell.angle_beta   90.00
_cell.angle_gamma   90.00
#
_symmetry.space_group_name_H-M   'P 1'
#
loop_
_entity.id
_entity.type
_entity.pdbx_description
1 polymer ?
#
loop_
_entity_poly.entity_id
_entity_poly.type
_entity_poly.pdbx_seq_one_letter_code
_entity_poly.pdbx_strand_id
1 'polypeptide(L)'
;MKKLLVISIVLAVILTACNNIAVPPEEPDNGETVSIEEYYPIKENTKYSYEGEGNEFATYVSFVDYVSDNRIQNRTNNGGTETVNVYEIKDDQLTLLYSRGETYFRHNFLNKEYGEGKVLLKGPLEEGNSWAYDENTTATITDLSKEIVTTLGNYQAIEVTLEGEQGKTVNYYAKDVGLIKTISSGEGYEVSSTLSYIENNMPLIQTITLFYPNTDGSIDTIDVQIEFSTNDEPKDIIEEVVKELSVYEILSPNTVVNELYFDEEENSVHIDLSDDFITEMNAGASFENLILQSLTNTLGNYYGVQEVYLTIDGGPYESGHIKIEEGEPLLVDYDNVNPRE
;
A
#
# COMPACT_ATOMS: atom_id res chain seq x y z
N MET A 1 -7.19 -17.25 -93.57
CA MET A 1 -5.95 -16.92 -92.82
C MET A 1 -6.31 -16.91 -91.33
N LYS A 2 -6.10 -18.03 -90.60
CA LYS A 2 -5.24 -18.16 -89.39
C LYS A 2 -5.25 -16.88 -88.51
N LYS A 3 -5.65 -16.86 -87.23
CA LYS A 3 -5.54 -17.86 -86.14
C LYS A 3 -6.64 -17.69 -85.07
N LEU A 4 -6.85 -18.78 -84.33
CA LEU A 4 -7.71 -19.04 -83.18
C LEU A 4 -7.65 -18.02 -82.03
N LEU A 5 -8.78 -17.84 -81.32
CA LEU A 5 -8.82 -18.02 -79.86
C LEU A 5 -10.19 -18.56 -79.42
N VAL A 6 -10.17 -19.52 -78.51
CA VAL A 6 -11.22 -20.50 -78.18
C VAL A 6 -12.05 -20.05 -76.97
N ILE A 7 -13.34 -19.84 -77.22
CA ILE A 7 -14.54 -20.44 -76.57
C ILE A 7 -14.41 -20.83 -75.08
N SER A 8 -15.29 -20.27 -74.23
CA SER A 8 -16.37 -21.03 -73.59
C SER A 8 -17.22 -20.14 -72.68
N ILE A 9 -18.50 -20.01 -73.08
CA ILE A 9 -19.61 -19.44 -72.34
C ILE A 9 -20.17 -20.53 -71.43
N VAL A 10 -20.35 -20.25 -70.13
CA VAL A 10 -21.42 -20.90 -69.36
C VAL A 10 -22.09 -19.87 -68.47
N LEU A 11 -23.38 -19.70 -68.73
CA LEU A 11 -24.35 -18.87 -68.05
C LEU A 11 -25.17 -19.79 -67.11
N ALA A 12 -25.04 -19.50 -65.82
CA ALA A 12 -26.02 -19.48 -64.73
C ALA A 12 -27.23 -20.47 -64.59
N VAL A 13 -27.54 -20.66 -63.29
CA VAL A 13 -28.79 -21.02 -62.59
C VAL A 13 -29.21 -22.52 -62.61
N ILE A 14 -29.75 -23.18 -61.56
CA ILE A 14 -30.42 -22.82 -60.29
C ILE A 14 -30.29 -24.04 -59.34
N LEU A 15 -30.31 -23.87 -58.00
CA LEU A 15 -31.28 -24.49 -57.05
C LEU A 15 -30.81 -24.43 -55.58
N THR A 16 -31.75 -24.02 -54.73
CA THR A 16 -31.71 -23.85 -53.27
C THR A 16 -31.73 -25.17 -52.51
N ALA A 17 -31.02 -25.24 -51.38
CA ALA A 17 -31.30 -26.20 -50.31
C ALA A 17 -30.98 -25.58 -48.93
N CYS A 18 -31.99 -25.54 -48.06
CA CYS A 18 -31.85 -25.25 -46.63
C CYS A 18 -30.94 -26.31 -46.00
N ASN A 19 -30.00 -25.90 -45.13
CA ASN A 19 -29.36 -26.84 -44.24
C ASN A 19 -29.28 -26.24 -42.82
N ASN A 20 -29.76 -27.02 -41.86
CA ASN A 20 -29.66 -26.76 -40.43
C ASN A 20 -28.20 -26.47 -40.08
N ILE A 21 -27.93 -25.28 -39.56
CA ILE A 21 -26.65 -24.97 -38.94
C ILE A 21 -26.68 -25.65 -37.58
N ALA A 22 -26.11 -26.85 -37.51
CA ALA A 22 -25.70 -27.44 -36.25
C ALA A 22 -24.62 -26.52 -35.65
N VAL A 23 -24.87 -26.02 -34.45
CA VAL A 23 -23.85 -25.39 -33.61
C VAL A 23 -22.76 -26.45 -33.39
N PRO A 24 -21.47 -26.15 -33.68
CA PRO A 24 -20.39 -27.08 -33.38
C PRO A 24 -20.39 -27.37 -31.87
N PRO A 25 -20.03 -28.59 -31.43
CA PRO A 25 -19.83 -28.84 -30.01
C PRO A 25 -18.75 -27.88 -29.50
N GLU A 26 -19.01 -27.20 -28.38
CA GLU A 26 -17.94 -26.55 -27.63
C GLU A 26 -16.84 -27.58 -27.39
N GLU A 27 -15.61 -27.24 -27.80
CA GLU A 27 -14.45 -28.01 -27.40
C GLU A 27 -14.37 -28.00 -25.87
N PRO A 28 -14.00 -29.12 -25.24
CA PRO A 28 -13.85 -29.15 -23.79
C PRO A 28 -12.79 -28.12 -23.40
N ASP A 29 -13.19 -27.20 -22.53
CA ASP A 29 -12.30 -26.24 -21.89
C ASP A 29 -11.12 -26.99 -21.30
N ASN A 30 -9.94 -26.73 -21.87
CA ASN A 30 -8.75 -27.54 -21.66
C ASN A 30 -8.05 -27.04 -20.40
N GLY A 31 -8.73 -27.17 -19.26
CA GLY A 31 -8.22 -26.99 -17.90
C GLY A 31 -7.19 -25.89 -17.76
N GLU A 32 -7.58 -24.63 -17.99
CA GLU A 32 -6.76 -23.50 -17.54
C GLU A 32 -6.62 -23.63 -16.02
N THR A 33 -5.40 -23.89 -15.56
CA THR A 33 -5.05 -23.86 -14.14
C THR A 33 -5.24 -22.44 -13.65
N VAL A 34 -6.36 -22.21 -12.97
CA VAL A 34 -6.71 -20.95 -12.32
C VAL A 34 -5.61 -20.58 -11.32
N SER A 35 -5.03 -19.38 -11.44
CA SER A 35 -3.91 -18.95 -10.59
C SER A 35 -4.35 -18.00 -9.47
N ILE A 36 -3.56 -17.96 -8.40
CA ILE A 36 -3.80 -17.08 -7.24
C ILE A 36 -3.87 -15.59 -7.63
N GLU A 37 -3.07 -15.17 -8.61
CA GLU A 37 -3.02 -13.79 -9.10
C GLU A 37 -4.38 -13.31 -9.62
N GLU A 38 -5.21 -14.20 -10.18
CA GLU A 38 -6.57 -13.86 -10.60
C GLU A 38 -7.48 -13.53 -9.41
N TYR A 39 -7.20 -14.09 -8.23
CA TYR A 39 -7.99 -13.90 -7.01
C TYR A 39 -7.36 -12.92 -6.03
N TYR A 40 -6.21 -12.35 -6.37
CA TYR A 40 -5.59 -11.24 -5.64
C TYR A 40 -4.79 -10.34 -6.59
N PRO A 41 -5.46 -9.64 -7.53
CA PRO A 41 -4.78 -8.82 -8.51
C PRO A 41 -4.14 -7.58 -7.87
N ILE A 42 -2.92 -7.25 -8.30
CA ILE A 42 -2.21 -6.03 -7.90
C ILE A 42 -2.81 -4.85 -8.65
N LYS A 43 -3.44 -3.92 -7.93
CA LYS A 43 -4.02 -2.70 -8.50
C LYS A 43 -3.48 -1.46 -7.81
N GLU A 44 -2.56 -0.77 -8.46
CA GLU A 44 -2.01 0.51 -7.99
C GLU A 44 -3.12 1.56 -7.83
N ASN A 45 -2.90 2.53 -6.95
CA ASN A 45 -3.77 3.68 -6.71
C ASN A 45 -5.22 3.29 -6.46
N THR A 46 -5.44 2.17 -5.77
CA THR A 46 -6.77 1.63 -5.53
C THR A 46 -7.10 1.62 -4.05
N LYS A 47 -8.28 2.13 -3.74
CA LYS A 47 -8.87 2.11 -2.41
C LYS A 47 -10.05 1.15 -2.39
N TYR A 48 -10.02 0.22 -1.46
CA TYR A 48 -11.13 -0.68 -1.15
C TYR A 48 -11.80 -0.23 0.13
N SER A 49 -13.12 -0.18 0.15
CA SER A 49 -13.91 0.11 1.37
C SER A 49 -14.72 -1.12 1.75
N TYR A 50 -14.72 -1.48 3.03
CA TYR A 50 -15.44 -2.62 3.57
C TYR A 50 -16.42 -2.15 4.64
N GLU A 51 -17.69 -2.52 4.50
CA GLU A 51 -18.73 -2.29 5.49
C GLU A 51 -18.72 -3.39 6.54
N GLY A 52 -18.69 -3.00 7.81
CA GLY A 52 -18.56 -3.90 8.94
C GLY A 52 -19.84 -4.10 9.73
N GLU A 53 -20.03 -5.32 10.23
CA GLU A 53 -21.08 -5.68 11.19
C GLU A 53 -20.48 -6.40 12.41
N GLY A 54 -21.11 -6.25 13.57
CA GLY A 54 -20.74 -6.95 14.81
C GLY A 54 -19.93 -6.11 15.80
N ASN A 55 -19.02 -5.24 15.35
CA ASN A 55 -18.32 -4.26 16.19
C ASN A 55 -17.89 -3.00 15.41
N GLU A 56 -17.42 -1.98 16.13
CA GLU A 56 -17.00 -0.68 15.59
C GLU A 56 -15.73 -0.72 14.72
N PHE A 57 -14.92 -1.77 14.83
CA PHE A 57 -13.66 -1.95 14.10
C PHE A 57 -13.80 -2.85 12.86
N ALA A 58 -15.00 -3.34 12.58
CA ALA A 58 -15.30 -4.22 11.45
C ALA A 58 -15.35 -3.46 10.12
N THR A 59 -15.64 -2.16 10.16
CA THR A 59 -15.59 -1.29 8.98
C THR A 59 -14.16 -0.83 8.79
N TYR A 60 -13.61 -1.00 7.58
CA TYR A 60 -12.27 -0.53 7.28
C TYR A 60 -12.09 -0.17 5.81
N VAL A 61 -11.05 0.60 5.53
CA VAL A 61 -10.57 0.87 4.18
C VAL A 61 -9.20 0.22 4.00
N SER A 62 -8.87 -0.14 2.75
CA SER A 62 -7.55 -0.62 2.38
C SER A 62 -7.02 0.15 1.17
N PHE A 63 -5.76 0.58 1.25
CA PHE A 63 -5.03 1.29 0.20
C PHE A 63 -3.77 0.50 -0.17
N VAL A 64 -3.36 0.58 -1.44
CA VAL A 64 -2.11 0.00 -1.93
C VAL A 64 -1.00 1.05 -1.81
N ASP A 65 -0.12 0.90 -0.82
CA ASP A 65 0.99 1.83 -0.55
C ASP A 65 2.13 1.58 -1.55
N TYR A 66 2.60 0.33 -1.67
CA TYR A 66 3.73 -0.03 -2.54
C TYR A 66 3.48 -1.34 -3.28
N VAL A 67 4.07 -1.47 -4.46
CA VAL A 67 4.08 -2.70 -5.25
C VAL A 67 5.46 -2.89 -5.88
N SER A 68 5.95 -4.13 -5.88
CA SER A 68 7.21 -4.50 -6.53
C SER A 68 7.15 -5.96 -6.94
N ASP A 69 7.25 -6.24 -8.24
CA ASP A 69 7.12 -7.57 -8.84
C ASP A 69 5.87 -8.32 -8.34
N ASN A 70 6.06 -9.28 -7.44
CA ASN A 70 5.03 -10.13 -6.88
C ASN A 70 4.69 -9.78 -5.42
N ARG A 71 5.24 -8.68 -4.89
CA ARG A 71 5.00 -8.19 -3.54
C ARG A 71 4.14 -6.93 -3.54
N ILE A 72 3.31 -6.83 -2.51
CA ILE A 72 2.31 -5.77 -2.35
C ILE A 72 2.34 -5.33 -0.89
N GLN A 73 2.41 -4.02 -0.66
CA GLN A 73 2.21 -3.44 0.65
C GLN A 73 0.87 -2.72 0.67
N ASN A 74 -0.04 -3.17 1.52
CA ASN A 74 -1.31 -2.49 1.74
C ASN A 74 -1.36 -1.88 3.13
N ARG A 75 -2.05 -0.75 3.22
CA ARG A 75 -2.46 -0.11 4.45
C ARG A 75 -3.94 -0.37 4.69
N THR A 76 -4.31 -0.75 5.91
CA THR A 76 -5.71 -0.81 6.32
C THR A 76 -5.98 0.17 7.45
N ASN A 77 -7.11 0.85 7.42
CA ASN A 77 -7.56 1.74 8.50
C ASN A 77 -9.00 1.37 8.89
N ASN A 78 -9.21 0.99 10.14
CA ASN A 78 -10.51 0.58 10.69
C ASN A 78 -11.13 1.60 11.66
N GLY A 79 -10.64 2.84 11.64
CA GLY A 79 -11.02 3.91 12.58
C GLY A 79 -10.39 3.82 13.96
N GLY A 80 -9.84 2.66 14.34
CA GLY A 80 -9.09 2.46 15.59
C GLY A 80 -7.58 2.53 15.40
N THR A 81 -7.06 1.95 14.32
CA THR A 81 -5.63 1.94 14.00
C THR A 81 -5.38 1.82 12.50
N GLU A 82 -4.16 2.15 12.10
CA GLU A 82 -3.63 1.83 10.77
C GLU A 82 -2.66 0.66 10.84
N THR A 83 -2.83 -0.30 9.95
CA THR A 83 -1.96 -1.48 9.85
C THR A 83 -1.36 -1.55 8.45
N VAL A 84 -0.04 -1.72 8.37
CA VAL A 84 0.68 -2.02 7.14
C VAL A 84 0.87 -3.52 7.03
N ASN A 85 0.54 -4.10 5.88
CA ASN A 85 0.67 -5.51 5.58
C ASN A 85 1.49 -5.70 4.30
N VAL A 86 2.47 -6.61 4.32
CA VAL A 86 3.21 -7.03 3.13
C VAL A 86 2.76 -8.42 2.71
N TYR A 87 2.27 -8.53 1.48
CA TYR A 87 1.87 -9.77 0.84
C TYR A 87 2.87 -10.14 -0.26
N GLU A 88 3.03 -11.43 -0.49
CA GLU A 88 3.77 -11.98 -1.63
C GLU A 88 2.92 -13.03 -2.33
N ILE A 89 2.87 -12.96 -3.66
CA ILE A 89 2.27 -14.00 -4.50
C ILE A 89 3.40 -14.81 -5.14
N LYS A 90 3.58 -16.06 -4.72
CA LYS A 90 4.67 -16.90 -5.21
C LYS A 90 4.32 -18.36 -5.06
N ASP A 91 4.79 -19.19 -5.99
CA ASP A 91 4.61 -20.65 -5.93
C ASP A 91 3.14 -21.04 -5.71
N ASP A 92 2.24 -20.36 -6.45
CA ASP A 92 0.78 -20.53 -6.39
C ASP A 92 0.18 -20.35 -4.98
N GLN A 93 0.76 -19.40 -4.22
CA GLN A 93 0.34 -19.04 -2.87
C GLN A 93 0.29 -17.52 -2.70
N LEU A 94 -0.74 -17.03 -2.00
CA LEU A 94 -0.81 -15.69 -1.44
C LEU A 94 -0.39 -15.79 0.03
N THR A 95 0.70 -15.12 0.39
CA THR A 95 1.26 -15.18 1.75
C THR A 95 1.34 -13.78 2.35
N LEU A 96 0.85 -13.62 3.58
CA LEU A 96 1.11 -12.45 4.43
C LEU A 96 2.49 -12.63 5.08
N LEU A 97 3.49 -11.87 4.62
CA LEU A 97 4.86 -11.94 5.11
C LEU A 97 5.09 -11.08 6.36
N TYR A 98 4.40 -9.94 6.45
CA TYR A 98 4.60 -8.97 7.52
C TYR A 98 3.33 -8.19 7.81
N SER A 99 3.11 -7.85 9.07
CA SER A 99 1.99 -7.03 9.53
C SER A 99 2.45 -6.19 10.72
N ARG A 100 2.27 -4.86 10.62
CA ARG A 100 2.59 -3.91 11.69
C ARG A 100 1.42 -2.97 11.90
N GLY A 101 0.80 -3.08 13.08
CA GLY A 101 -0.21 -2.13 13.56
C GLY A 101 0.39 -0.78 13.95
N GLU A 102 -0.47 0.18 14.28
CA GLU A 102 -0.08 1.52 14.73
C GLU A 102 0.95 2.23 13.81
N THR A 103 0.89 1.95 12.51
CA THR A 103 1.81 2.53 11.53
C THR A 103 1.09 3.63 10.76
N TYR A 104 1.20 4.87 11.24
CA TYR A 104 0.51 6.04 10.67
C TYR A 104 1.35 6.83 9.65
N PHE A 105 2.64 6.51 9.56
CA PHE A 105 3.53 7.03 8.53
C PHE A 105 3.62 6.08 7.34
N ARG A 106 4.22 6.57 6.27
CA ARG A 106 4.51 5.78 5.08
C ARG A 106 6.00 5.42 5.05
N HIS A 107 6.27 4.15 4.78
CA HIS A 107 7.60 3.58 4.61
C HIS A 107 7.48 2.30 3.79
N ASN A 108 8.46 2.04 2.93
CA ASN A 108 8.47 0.89 2.04
C ASN A 108 9.09 -0.33 2.75
N PHE A 109 8.24 -1.27 3.17
CA PHE A 109 8.67 -2.50 3.83
C PHE A 109 8.90 -3.66 2.82
N LEU A 110 8.68 -3.46 1.51
CA LEU A 110 8.78 -4.56 0.54
C LEU A 110 10.17 -5.18 0.43
N ASN A 111 11.22 -4.36 0.64
CA ASN A 111 12.61 -4.71 0.38
C ASN A 111 13.32 -5.33 1.59
N LYS A 112 12.58 -6.09 2.42
CA LYS A 112 13.12 -6.86 3.53
C LYS A 112 13.01 -8.36 3.27
N GLU A 113 13.91 -9.13 3.86
CA GLU A 113 13.79 -10.58 3.92
C GLU A 113 12.83 -10.95 5.06
N TYR A 114 11.85 -11.79 4.76
CA TYR A 114 10.84 -12.23 5.71
C TYR A 114 10.93 -13.74 5.93
N GLY A 115 10.40 -14.21 7.05
CA GLY A 115 10.20 -15.64 7.29
C GLY A 115 9.10 -16.22 6.39
N GLU A 116 8.64 -17.44 6.70
CA GLU A 116 7.65 -18.16 5.89
C GLU A 116 6.27 -17.46 5.79
N GLY A 117 5.96 -16.54 6.71
CA GLY A 117 4.70 -15.79 6.71
C GLY A 117 3.47 -16.65 7.03
N LYS A 118 2.28 -16.13 6.70
CA LYS A 118 0.99 -16.83 6.83
C LYS A 118 0.34 -17.00 5.46
N VAL A 119 0.12 -18.24 5.04
CA VAL A 119 -0.50 -18.54 3.74
C VAL A 119 -2.01 -18.30 3.83
N LEU A 120 -2.52 -17.39 3.01
CA LEU A 120 -3.93 -16.96 3.01
C LEU A 120 -4.79 -17.69 1.98
N LEU A 121 -4.21 -17.97 0.81
CA LEU A 121 -4.83 -18.71 -0.28
C LEU A 121 -3.74 -19.52 -0.98
N LYS A 122 -4.04 -20.77 -1.32
CA LYS A 122 -3.04 -21.72 -1.82
C LYS A 122 -3.61 -22.65 -2.87
N GLY A 123 -2.88 -22.81 -3.96
CA GLY A 123 -3.14 -23.81 -4.98
C GLY A 123 -2.85 -25.26 -4.53
N PRO A 124 -3.44 -26.26 -5.19
CA PRO A 124 -4.44 -26.12 -6.26
C PRO A 124 -5.76 -25.57 -5.72
N LEU A 125 -6.47 -24.80 -6.54
CA LEU A 125 -7.78 -24.24 -6.20
C LEU A 125 -8.87 -25.33 -6.34
N GLU A 126 -8.87 -26.25 -5.36
CA GLU A 126 -9.77 -27.39 -5.27
C GLU A 126 -10.45 -27.44 -3.90
N GLU A 127 -11.75 -27.77 -3.85
CA GLU A 127 -12.45 -27.99 -2.59
C GLU A 127 -11.77 -29.09 -1.76
N GLY A 128 -11.52 -28.80 -0.49
CA GLY A 128 -10.82 -29.69 0.45
C GLY A 128 -9.30 -29.51 0.45
N ASN A 129 -8.72 -28.71 -0.45
CA ASN A 129 -7.31 -28.35 -0.32
C ASN A 129 -7.09 -27.58 1.00
N SER A 130 -6.09 -27.99 1.79
CA SER A 130 -5.89 -27.53 3.15
C SER A 130 -4.41 -27.41 3.54
N TRP A 131 -4.12 -26.50 4.46
CA TRP A 131 -2.78 -26.24 4.96
C TRP A 131 -2.82 -25.75 6.41
N ALA A 132 -1.70 -25.88 7.12
CA ALA A 132 -1.53 -25.26 8.43
C ALA A 132 -1.45 -23.74 8.25
N TYR A 133 -2.37 -23.00 8.87
CA TYR A 133 -2.31 -21.54 8.91
C TYR A 133 -1.40 -21.05 10.04
N ASP A 134 -1.49 -21.73 11.19
CA ASP A 134 -0.57 -21.64 12.31
C ASP A 134 -0.55 -22.99 13.07
N GLU A 135 0.09 -23.05 14.24
CA GLU A 135 0.20 -24.29 15.03
C GLU A 135 -1.14 -24.92 15.43
N ASN A 136 -2.22 -24.13 15.54
CA ASN A 136 -3.51 -24.55 16.07
C ASN A 136 -4.69 -24.30 15.12
N THR A 137 -4.43 -23.76 13.93
CA THR A 137 -5.45 -23.34 12.95
C THR A 137 -5.18 -23.99 11.61
N THR A 138 -6.21 -24.62 11.04
CA THR A 138 -6.16 -25.19 9.68
C THR A 138 -6.94 -24.28 8.73
N ALA A 139 -6.34 -23.91 7.61
CA ALA A 139 -7.02 -23.27 6.50
C ALA A 139 -7.45 -24.32 5.47
N THR A 140 -8.65 -24.19 4.90
CA THR A 140 -9.21 -25.11 3.90
C THR A 140 -10.04 -24.36 2.88
N ILE A 141 -9.89 -24.66 1.59
CA ILE A 141 -10.82 -24.22 0.55
C ILE A 141 -12.11 -25.04 0.71
N THR A 142 -13.21 -24.39 1.08
CA THR A 142 -14.49 -25.07 1.38
C THR A 142 -15.54 -24.91 0.29
N ASP A 143 -15.36 -23.97 -0.64
CA ASP A 143 -16.21 -23.75 -1.82
C ASP A 143 -15.37 -22.99 -2.88
N LEU A 144 -15.56 -23.28 -4.17
CA LEU A 144 -14.88 -22.59 -5.27
C LEU A 144 -15.73 -21.49 -5.94
N SER A 145 -17.03 -21.52 -5.72
CA SER A 145 -17.99 -20.65 -6.40
C SER A 145 -19.13 -20.29 -5.46
N LYS A 146 -18.78 -19.71 -4.31
CA LYS A 146 -19.74 -19.20 -3.36
C LYS A 146 -20.32 -17.89 -3.86
N GLU A 147 -21.64 -17.80 -3.97
CA GLU A 147 -22.30 -16.53 -4.25
C GLU A 147 -22.26 -15.60 -3.03
N ILE A 148 -21.63 -14.43 -3.17
CA ILE A 148 -21.56 -13.38 -2.16
C ILE A 148 -22.18 -12.10 -2.70
N VAL A 149 -23.15 -11.56 -1.96
CA VAL A 149 -23.81 -10.29 -2.28
C VAL A 149 -23.03 -9.15 -1.64
N THR A 150 -22.70 -8.15 -2.44
CA THR A 150 -22.08 -6.88 -2.01
C THR A 150 -22.90 -5.71 -2.53
N THR A 151 -22.60 -4.48 -2.09
CA THR A 151 -23.20 -3.27 -2.66
C THR A 151 -22.81 -3.03 -4.12
N LEU A 152 -21.70 -3.63 -4.57
CA LEU A 152 -21.19 -3.54 -5.94
C LEU A 152 -21.81 -4.60 -6.87
N GLY A 153 -22.56 -5.54 -6.32
CA GLY A 153 -23.17 -6.66 -7.04
C GLY A 153 -22.86 -8.01 -6.42
N ASN A 154 -23.23 -9.07 -7.13
CA ASN A 154 -23.00 -10.45 -6.69
C ASN A 154 -21.69 -10.96 -7.30
N TYR A 155 -20.87 -11.60 -6.48
CA TYR A 155 -19.64 -12.26 -6.90
C TYR A 155 -19.73 -13.77 -6.68
N GLN A 156 -19.05 -14.52 -7.54
CA GLN A 156 -18.67 -15.91 -7.26
C GLN A 156 -17.28 -15.89 -6.65
N ALA A 157 -17.12 -16.48 -5.47
CA ALA A 157 -15.89 -16.39 -4.68
C ALA A 157 -15.42 -17.75 -4.17
N ILE A 158 -14.10 -17.89 -4.06
CA ILE A 158 -13.48 -18.99 -3.33
C ILE A 158 -13.66 -18.73 -1.83
N GLU A 159 -14.24 -19.70 -1.14
CA GLU A 159 -14.42 -19.70 0.31
C GLU A 159 -13.23 -20.42 0.96
N VAL A 160 -12.46 -19.71 1.78
CA VAL A 160 -11.40 -20.28 2.61
C VAL A 160 -11.82 -20.20 4.07
N THR A 161 -11.98 -21.36 4.68
CA THR A 161 -12.28 -21.48 6.11
C THR A 161 -10.99 -21.72 6.90
N LEU A 162 -10.74 -20.86 7.88
CA LEU A 162 -9.76 -21.03 8.94
C LEU A 162 -10.50 -21.50 10.19
N GLU A 163 -10.16 -22.68 10.70
CA GLU A 163 -10.81 -23.26 11.87
C GLU A 163 -9.76 -23.71 12.89
N GLY A 164 -9.95 -23.31 14.14
CA GLY A 164 -9.09 -23.63 15.27
C GLY A 164 -9.88 -23.62 16.59
N GLU A 165 -9.20 -23.83 17.71
CA GLU A 165 -9.87 -23.94 19.02
C GLU A 165 -10.63 -22.68 19.45
N GLN A 166 -10.18 -21.50 18.98
CA GLN A 166 -10.70 -20.20 19.42
C GLN A 166 -11.85 -19.65 18.56
N GLY A 167 -12.20 -20.33 17.47
CA GLY A 167 -13.26 -19.91 16.57
C GLY A 167 -12.99 -20.25 15.11
N LYS A 168 -13.77 -19.61 14.25
CA LYS A 168 -13.75 -19.81 12.81
C LYS A 168 -13.65 -18.45 12.12
N THR A 169 -12.78 -18.35 11.12
CA THR A 169 -12.76 -17.22 10.18
C THR A 169 -13.00 -17.74 8.77
N VAL A 170 -13.87 -17.09 8.01
CA VAL A 170 -14.15 -17.42 6.61
C VAL A 170 -13.82 -16.23 5.75
N ASN A 171 -12.92 -16.41 4.78
CA ASN A 171 -12.52 -15.41 3.81
C ASN A 171 -13.07 -15.78 2.43
N TYR A 172 -13.58 -14.79 1.71
CA TYR A 172 -14.13 -14.96 0.38
C TYR A 172 -13.31 -14.15 -0.62
N TYR A 173 -12.70 -14.83 -1.60
CA TYR A 173 -11.88 -14.20 -2.63
C TYR A 173 -12.61 -14.27 -3.97
N ALA A 174 -12.85 -13.12 -4.60
CA ALA A 174 -13.46 -13.05 -5.92
C ALA A 174 -12.41 -12.79 -7.00
N LYS A 175 -12.61 -13.45 -8.14
CA LYS A 175 -11.79 -13.24 -9.35
C LYS A 175 -11.80 -11.77 -9.76
N ASP A 176 -10.64 -11.28 -10.18
CA ASP A 176 -10.35 -9.91 -10.59
C ASP A 176 -10.57 -8.84 -9.50
N VAL A 177 -10.82 -9.24 -8.24
CA VAL A 177 -11.08 -8.30 -7.14
C VAL A 177 -10.16 -8.50 -5.96
N GLY A 178 -10.01 -9.73 -5.45
CA GLY A 178 -9.35 -9.94 -4.16
C GLY A 178 -10.30 -10.44 -3.08
N LEU A 179 -9.93 -10.16 -1.83
CA LEU A 179 -10.78 -10.39 -0.67
C LEU A 179 -12.04 -9.52 -0.77
N ILE A 180 -13.22 -10.13 -0.77
CA ILE A 180 -14.50 -9.39 -0.83
C ILE A 180 -15.31 -9.49 0.45
N LYS A 181 -15.02 -10.47 1.31
CA LYS A 181 -15.68 -10.63 2.59
C LYS A 181 -14.84 -11.44 3.57
N THR A 182 -14.91 -11.06 4.84
CA THR A 182 -14.42 -11.85 5.96
C THR A 182 -15.53 -11.99 7.00
N ILE A 183 -15.67 -13.18 7.58
CA ILE A 183 -16.55 -13.44 8.73
C ILE A 183 -15.70 -14.13 9.80
N SER A 184 -15.59 -13.53 10.97
CA SER A 184 -14.94 -14.15 12.14
C SER A 184 -15.99 -14.40 13.21
N SER A 185 -16.06 -15.62 13.72
CA SER A 185 -17.04 -16.04 14.72
C SER A 185 -16.45 -16.97 15.76
N GLY A 186 -17.05 -16.96 16.95
CA GLY A 186 -16.68 -17.80 18.09
C GLY A 186 -17.74 -17.76 19.17
N GLU A 187 -17.37 -18.10 20.41
CA GLU A 187 -18.34 -18.11 21.50
C GLU A 187 -18.87 -16.70 21.79
N GLY A 188 -20.14 -16.45 21.47
CA GLY A 188 -20.83 -15.21 21.78
C GLY A 188 -20.52 -14.02 20.86
N TYR A 189 -19.78 -14.22 19.77
CA TYR A 189 -19.52 -13.16 18.80
C TYR A 189 -19.54 -13.65 17.35
N GLU A 190 -19.95 -12.74 16.47
CA GLU A 190 -19.76 -12.83 15.03
C GLU A 190 -19.51 -11.41 14.52
N VAL A 191 -18.45 -11.25 13.74
CA VAL A 191 -18.02 -9.99 13.17
C VAL A 191 -17.77 -10.23 11.69
N SER A 192 -18.22 -9.32 10.83
CA SER A 192 -17.97 -9.46 9.40
C SER A 192 -17.64 -8.14 8.74
N SER A 193 -16.90 -8.20 7.65
CA SER A 193 -16.56 -7.07 6.80
C SER A 193 -16.84 -7.46 5.36
N THR A 194 -17.65 -6.70 4.64
CA THR A 194 -18.04 -6.97 3.24
C THR A 194 -17.64 -5.79 2.36
N LEU A 195 -16.98 -6.07 1.25
CA LEU A 195 -16.56 -5.05 0.28
C LEU A 195 -17.78 -4.22 -0.16
N SER A 196 -17.65 -2.90 -0.07
CA SER A 196 -18.72 -1.96 -0.35
C SER A 196 -18.38 -0.94 -1.44
N TYR A 197 -17.10 -0.65 -1.68
CA TYR A 197 -16.67 0.27 -2.71
C TYR A 197 -15.25 -0.03 -3.20
N ILE A 198 -15.00 0.21 -4.49
CA ILE A 198 -13.66 0.24 -5.09
C ILE A 198 -13.49 1.57 -5.80
N GLU A 199 -12.50 2.35 -5.39
CA GLU A 199 -12.15 3.62 -6.00
C GLU A 199 -10.76 3.48 -6.65
N ASN A 200 -10.70 3.62 -7.98
CA ASN A 200 -9.44 3.54 -8.73
C ASN A 200 -8.86 4.94 -8.95
N ASN A 201 -7.53 5.02 -9.13
CA ASN A 201 -6.77 6.27 -9.26
C ASN A 201 -6.97 7.20 -8.07
N MET A 202 -6.99 6.64 -6.86
CA MET A 202 -7.09 7.39 -5.61
C MET A 202 -5.75 7.38 -4.88
N PRO A 203 -5.09 8.55 -4.71
CA PRO A 203 -3.95 8.65 -3.81
C PRO A 203 -4.42 8.50 -2.37
N LEU A 204 -3.50 8.04 -1.51
CA LEU A 204 -3.65 8.14 -0.07
C LEU A 204 -3.44 9.60 0.33
N ILE A 205 -4.42 10.20 1.01
CA ILE A 205 -4.30 11.55 1.56
C ILE A 205 -3.91 11.43 3.02
N GLN A 206 -2.81 12.07 3.41
CA GLN A 206 -2.38 12.19 4.80
C GLN A 206 -2.24 13.66 5.20
N THR A 207 -2.38 13.94 6.50
CA THR A 207 -2.04 15.25 7.05
C THR A 207 -0.71 15.14 7.77
N ILE A 208 0.22 16.03 7.46
CA ILE A 208 1.48 16.17 8.21
C ILE A 208 1.49 17.50 8.96
N THR A 209 2.06 17.49 10.17
CA THR A 209 2.33 18.73 10.90
C THR A 209 3.73 19.19 10.58
N LEU A 210 3.85 20.36 10.00
CA LEU A 210 5.14 20.99 9.75
C LEU A 210 5.42 21.99 10.86
N PHE A 211 6.64 21.95 11.36
CA PHE A 211 7.15 22.87 12.37
C PHE A 211 8.04 23.88 11.67
N TYR A 212 7.98 25.15 12.05
CA TYR A 212 8.77 26.18 11.42
C TYR A 212 9.16 27.32 12.36
N PRO A 213 10.33 27.95 12.15
CA PRO A 213 10.81 29.01 13.04
C PRO A 213 10.03 30.31 12.86
N ASN A 214 9.72 30.99 13.96
CA ASN A 214 9.19 32.35 13.99
C ASN A 214 10.31 33.37 14.32
N THR A 215 10.11 34.60 13.86
CA THR A 215 11.01 35.74 14.07
C THR A 215 11.24 36.14 15.53
N ASP A 216 10.36 35.73 16.45
CA ASP A 216 10.50 35.98 17.88
C ASP A 216 11.30 34.91 18.63
N GLY A 217 11.75 33.86 17.93
CA GLY A 217 12.53 32.76 18.49
C GLY A 217 11.71 31.55 18.94
N SER A 218 10.40 31.55 18.70
CA SER A 218 9.51 30.38 18.89
C SER A 218 9.41 29.52 17.62
N ILE A 219 8.72 28.38 17.72
CA ILE A 219 8.38 27.50 16.61
C ILE A 219 6.85 27.46 16.47
N ASP A 220 6.35 27.72 15.28
CA ASP A 220 4.93 27.57 14.94
C ASP A 220 4.68 26.25 14.21
N THR A 221 3.40 25.90 14.05
CA THR A 221 2.99 24.69 13.32
C THR A 221 1.97 24.99 12.25
N ILE A 222 2.00 24.21 11.17
CA ILE A 222 0.97 24.21 10.14
C ILE A 222 0.68 22.77 9.72
N ASP A 223 -0.61 22.42 9.69
CA ASP A 223 -1.06 21.14 9.18
C ASP A 223 -1.25 21.27 7.66
N VAL A 224 -0.60 20.41 6.88
CA VAL A 224 -0.73 20.37 5.42
C VAL A 224 -1.17 18.99 4.97
N GLN A 225 -1.99 18.96 3.91
CA GLN A 225 -2.41 17.72 3.27
C GLN A 225 -1.39 17.34 2.21
N ILE A 226 -0.97 16.08 2.25
CA ILE A 226 -0.09 15.47 1.26
C ILE A 226 -0.77 14.27 0.63
N GLU A 227 -0.45 14.03 -0.64
CA GLU A 227 -1.02 12.95 -1.43
C GLU A 227 0.08 11.96 -1.80
N PHE A 228 -0.20 10.68 -1.64
CA PHE A 228 0.68 9.61 -2.10
C PHE A 228 -0.04 8.66 -3.05
N SER A 229 0.43 8.62 -4.30
CA SER A 229 0.15 7.53 -5.24
C SER A 229 0.92 6.28 -4.81
N THR A 230 0.57 5.10 -5.32
CA THR A 230 1.33 3.87 -5.08
C THR A 230 2.78 4.05 -5.52
N ASN A 231 3.72 3.58 -4.71
CA ASN A 231 5.17 3.71 -4.89
C ASN A 231 5.78 5.11 -4.72
N ASP A 232 4.98 6.15 -4.44
CA ASP A 232 5.55 7.44 -4.03
C ASP A 232 6.32 7.27 -2.72
N GLU A 233 7.52 7.87 -2.67
CA GLU A 233 8.41 7.82 -1.52
C GLU A 233 8.24 9.07 -0.64
N PRO A 234 8.20 8.93 0.70
CA PRO A 234 8.04 10.05 1.62
C PRO A 234 9.06 11.16 1.42
N LYS A 235 10.30 10.80 1.02
CA LYS A 235 11.40 11.75 0.84
C LYS A 235 11.06 12.83 -0.18
N ASP A 236 10.46 12.44 -1.32
CA ASP A 236 10.22 13.34 -2.44
C ASP A 236 9.06 14.29 -2.10
N ILE A 237 8.00 13.74 -1.50
CA ILE A 237 6.81 14.52 -1.09
C ILE A 237 7.14 15.46 0.07
N ILE A 238 7.88 15.00 1.08
CA ILE A 238 8.27 15.85 2.22
C ILE A 238 9.23 16.95 1.75
N GLU A 239 10.21 16.64 0.88
CA GLU A 239 11.09 17.65 0.30
C GLU A 239 10.29 18.74 -0.41
N GLU A 240 9.39 18.35 -1.32
CA GLU A 240 8.55 19.28 -2.08
C GLU A 240 7.74 20.18 -1.15
N VAL A 241 7.00 19.57 -0.22
CA VAL A 241 6.08 20.27 0.67
C VAL A 241 6.81 21.24 1.62
N VAL A 242 7.97 20.85 2.16
CA VAL A 242 8.76 21.72 3.02
C VAL A 242 9.36 22.89 2.23
N LYS A 243 9.77 22.67 0.98
CA LYS A 243 10.27 23.74 0.09
C LYS A 243 9.19 24.72 -0.35
N GLU A 244 7.99 24.25 -0.67
CA GLU A 244 6.89 25.10 -1.12
C GLU A 244 6.51 26.15 -0.06
N LEU A 245 6.67 25.79 1.21
CA LEU A 245 6.47 26.68 2.35
C LEU A 245 7.66 27.63 2.60
N SER A 246 8.43 27.94 1.55
CA SER A 246 9.53 28.91 1.44
C SER A 246 9.44 30.18 2.30
N VAL A 247 8.25 30.59 2.75
CA VAL A 247 8.04 31.64 3.76
C VAL A 247 8.80 31.36 5.06
N TYR A 248 9.10 30.10 5.35
CA TYR A 248 9.73 29.68 6.61
C TYR A 248 11.16 29.14 6.48
N GLU A 249 11.70 29.10 5.25
CA GLU A 249 13.11 28.82 4.92
C GLU A 249 13.75 27.60 5.63
N ILE A 250 12.99 26.52 5.86
CA ILE A 250 13.54 25.29 6.47
C ILE A 250 14.47 24.59 5.50
N LEU A 251 14.00 24.32 4.28
CA LEU A 251 14.82 23.82 3.17
C LEU A 251 14.91 24.92 2.11
N SER A 252 16.11 25.15 1.60
CA SER A 252 16.29 26.03 0.45
C SER A 252 15.70 25.36 -0.81
N PRO A 253 15.37 26.13 -1.86
CA PRO A 253 14.90 25.55 -3.12
C PRO A 253 15.87 24.52 -3.73
N ASN A 254 17.18 24.67 -3.49
CA ASN A 254 18.22 23.79 -4.02
C ASN A 254 18.56 22.61 -3.10
N THR A 255 18.15 22.64 -1.83
CA THR A 255 18.42 21.55 -0.87
C THR A 255 17.77 20.25 -1.35
N VAL A 256 18.50 19.17 -1.54
CA VAL A 256 17.96 17.86 -1.92
C VAL A 256 17.95 16.93 -0.70
N VAL A 257 16.89 16.14 -0.55
CA VAL A 257 16.82 15.00 0.36
C VAL A 257 17.37 13.78 -0.38
N ASN A 258 18.66 13.51 -0.17
CA ASN A 258 19.34 12.37 -0.79
C ASN A 258 18.71 11.05 -0.33
N GLU A 259 18.47 10.94 0.99
CA GLU A 259 17.94 9.75 1.65
C GLU A 259 17.01 10.14 2.80
N LEU A 260 15.94 9.36 2.99
CA LEU A 260 15.07 9.43 4.16
C LEU A 260 14.51 8.03 4.43
N TYR A 261 14.79 7.48 5.60
CA TYR A 261 14.26 6.18 6.00
C TYR A 261 13.95 6.11 7.50
N PHE A 262 13.06 5.19 7.84
CA PHE A 262 12.74 4.81 9.21
C PHE A 262 13.54 3.58 9.59
N ASP A 263 14.30 3.66 10.67
CA ASP A 263 14.97 2.52 11.28
C ASP A 263 14.03 1.88 12.31
N GLU A 264 13.62 0.64 12.02
CA GLU A 264 12.69 -0.09 12.88
C GLU A 264 13.35 -0.66 14.14
N GLU A 265 14.64 -0.97 14.10
CA GLU A 265 15.37 -1.54 15.24
C GLU A 265 15.71 -0.47 16.27
N GLU A 266 16.13 0.71 15.81
CA GLU A 266 16.46 1.85 16.67
C GLU A 266 15.26 2.74 16.97
N ASN A 267 14.15 2.56 16.24
CA ASN A 267 12.95 3.41 16.29
C ASN A 267 13.31 4.90 16.11
N SER A 268 14.07 5.16 15.06
CA SER A 268 14.62 6.47 14.69
C SER A 268 14.36 6.77 13.22
N VAL A 269 14.60 8.02 12.82
CA VAL A 269 14.55 8.43 11.42
C VAL A 269 15.91 8.94 11.01
N HIS A 270 16.33 8.58 9.81
CA HIS A 270 17.59 9.03 9.22
C HIS A 270 17.28 9.85 7.98
N ILE A 271 17.90 11.02 7.89
CA ILE A 271 17.78 11.92 6.75
C ILE A 271 19.18 12.37 6.30
N ASP A 272 19.44 12.25 5.01
CA ASP A 272 20.63 12.81 4.37
C ASP A 272 20.22 13.95 3.43
N LEU A 273 20.83 15.11 3.62
CA LEU A 273 20.58 16.29 2.80
C LEU A 273 21.82 16.67 1.98
N SER A 274 21.63 17.37 0.87
CA SER A 274 22.74 17.98 0.12
C SER A 274 23.43 19.11 0.90
N ASP A 275 24.71 19.39 0.60
CA ASP A 275 25.47 20.53 1.15
C ASP A 275 24.79 21.91 0.97
N ASP A 276 23.88 22.06 0.01
CA ASP A 276 23.04 23.26 -0.15
C ASP A 276 22.24 23.60 1.11
N PHE A 277 21.86 22.60 1.94
CA PHE A 277 21.18 22.83 3.22
C PHE A 277 22.01 23.70 4.16
N ILE A 278 23.34 23.55 4.16
CA ILE A 278 24.24 24.35 4.99
C ILE A 278 24.61 25.64 4.28
N THR A 279 25.03 25.55 3.01
CA THR A 279 25.64 26.68 2.31
C THR A 279 24.66 27.79 1.93
N GLU A 280 23.38 27.44 1.73
CA GLU A 280 22.32 28.40 1.44
C GLU A 280 21.57 28.86 2.69
N MET A 281 21.80 28.24 3.84
CA MET A 281 21.23 28.66 5.11
C MET A 281 21.81 30.01 5.53
N ASN A 282 21.01 31.06 5.38
CA ASN A 282 21.40 32.42 5.77
C ASN A 282 20.93 32.74 7.21
N ALA A 283 21.33 31.89 8.17
CA ALA A 283 20.93 31.98 9.57
C ALA A 283 22.14 32.20 10.49
N GLY A 284 21.94 32.96 11.57
CA GLY A 284 22.88 32.94 12.70
C GLY A 284 22.60 31.74 13.60
N ALA A 285 23.57 31.36 14.44
CA ALA A 285 23.52 30.18 15.31
C ALA A 285 22.18 29.93 16.04
N SER A 286 21.52 30.98 16.55
CA SER A 286 20.25 30.83 17.26
C SER A 286 19.10 30.42 16.34
N PHE A 287 19.06 30.93 15.11
CA PHE A 287 18.00 30.65 14.16
C PHE A 287 18.25 29.33 13.43
N GLU A 288 19.52 29.00 13.19
CA GLU A 288 19.95 27.68 12.72
C GLU A 288 19.47 26.55 13.64
N ASN A 289 19.60 26.71 14.97
CA ASN A 289 19.04 25.75 15.93
C ASN A 289 17.51 25.57 15.75
N LEU A 290 16.78 26.65 15.47
CA LEU A 290 15.33 26.56 15.26
C LEU A 290 14.98 25.86 13.95
N ILE A 291 15.79 26.04 12.89
CA ILE A 291 15.63 25.30 11.62
C ILE A 291 15.86 23.80 11.85
N LEU A 292 16.96 23.43 12.51
CA LEU A 292 17.26 22.03 12.84
C LEU A 292 16.15 21.41 13.72
N GLN A 293 15.68 22.13 14.73
CA GLN A 293 14.59 21.66 15.59
C GLN A 293 13.27 21.53 14.82
N SER A 294 12.99 22.45 13.90
CA SER A 294 11.79 22.43 13.05
C SER A 294 11.78 21.20 12.14
N LEU A 295 12.91 20.91 11.48
CA LEU A 295 13.07 19.69 10.67
C LEU A 295 12.92 18.44 11.54
N THR A 296 13.60 18.40 12.69
CA THR A 296 13.58 17.28 13.63
C THR A 296 12.18 17.00 14.14
N ASN A 297 11.44 18.03 14.57
CA ASN A 297 10.08 17.89 15.05
C ASN A 297 9.12 17.46 13.95
N THR A 298 9.30 17.96 12.73
CA THR A 298 8.49 17.56 11.57
C THR A 298 8.64 16.06 11.29
N LEU A 299 9.87 15.57 11.16
CA LEU A 299 10.13 14.16 10.89
C LEU A 299 9.76 13.28 12.09
N GLY A 300 10.14 13.70 13.29
CA GLY A 300 9.81 12.99 14.52
C GLY A 300 8.31 12.86 14.75
N ASN A 301 7.55 13.92 14.45
CA ASN A 301 6.09 13.89 14.50
C ASN A 301 5.49 12.96 13.44
N TYR A 302 5.95 13.07 12.19
CA TYR A 302 5.43 12.26 11.09
C TYR A 302 5.65 10.76 11.33
N TYR A 303 6.87 10.36 11.69
CA TYR A 303 7.23 8.96 11.91
C TYR A 303 6.89 8.45 13.32
N GLY A 304 6.54 9.32 14.26
CA GLY A 304 6.26 8.95 15.65
C GLY A 304 7.50 8.51 16.44
N VAL A 305 8.66 9.10 16.14
CA VAL A 305 9.95 8.80 16.78
C VAL A 305 10.41 9.95 17.68
N GLN A 306 11.46 9.73 18.47
CA GLN A 306 12.08 10.76 19.31
C GLN A 306 13.47 11.19 18.83
N GLU A 307 14.10 10.39 17.98
CA GLU A 307 15.47 10.60 17.50
C GLU A 307 15.47 10.72 15.97
N VAL A 308 16.12 11.77 15.49
CA VAL A 308 16.34 12.01 14.06
C VAL A 308 17.84 12.19 13.82
N TYR A 309 18.40 11.37 12.96
CA TYR A 309 19.81 11.42 12.57
C TYR A 309 19.93 12.21 11.26
N LEU A 310 20.70 13.28 11.29
CA LEU A 310 20.93 14.16 10.14
C LEU A 310 22.36 14.01 9.64
N THR A 311 22.51 13.73 8.34
CA THR A 311 23.78 13.76 7.62
C THR A 311 23.71 14.72 6.43
N ILE A 312 24.88 15.13 5.96
CA ILE A 312 25.07 16.01 4.80
C ILE A 312 26.00 15.34 3.80
N ASP A 313 25.48 14.99 2.63
CA ASP A 313 26.18 14.22 1.59
C ASP A 313 26.91 12.97 2.15
N GLY A 314 26.25 12.27 3.08
CA GLY A 314 26.75 11.09 3.79
C GLY A 314 27.76 11.37 4.90
N GLY A 315 28.07 12.64 5.18
CA GLY A 315 28.94 13.08 6.28
C GLY A 315 28.17 13.63 7.48
N PRO A 316 28.84 13.87 8.62
CA PRO A 316 28.22 14.53 9.77
C PRO A 316 27.85 15.98 9.43
N TYR A 317 26.81 16.51 10.08
CA TYR A 317 26.44 17.91 9.97
C TYR A 317 27.50 18.81 10.63
N GLU A 318 28.08 19.75 9.87
CA GLU A 318 29.02 20.75 10.38
C GLU A 318 28.82 22.09 9.67
N SER A 319 28.32 23.08 10.41
CA SER A 319 28.16 24.46 9.96
C SER A 319 29.21 25.39 10.59
N GLY A 320 29.11 26.70 10.33
CA GLY A 320 29.92 27.70 11.02
C GLY A 320 29.60 27.89 12.51
N HIS A 321 28.54 27.27 13.02
CA HIS A 321 28.02 27.48 14.38
C HIS A 321 27.76 26.20 15.16
N ILE A 322 27.31 25.14 14.48
CA ILE A 322 26.87 23.89 15.08
C ILE A 322 27.63 22.74 14.42
N LYS A 323 27.97 21.75 15.24
CA LYS A 323 28.50 20.48 14.78
C LYS A 323 27.72 19.38 15.49
N ILE A 324 27.22 18.43 14.71
CA ILE A 324 26.57 17.21 15.21
C ILE A 324 27.56 16.09 14.93
N GLU A 325 28.00 15.40 15.98
CA GLU A 325 28.97 14.32 15.81
C GLU A 325 28.34 13.11 15.10
N GLU A 326 29.17 12.28 14.48
CA GLU A 326 28.69 11.04 13.84
C GLU A 326 27.96 10.15 14.87
N GLY A 327 26.72 9.76 14.56
CA GLY A 327 25.87 8.98 15.45
C GLY A 327 25.25 9.76 16.61
N GLU A 328 25.32 11.10 16.60
CA GLU A 328 24.57 11.95 17.54
C GLU A 328 23.19 12.28 16.96
N PRO A 329 22.08 11.92 17.63
CA PRO A 329 20.75 12.27 17.17
C PRO A 329 20.37 13.70 17.52
N LEU A 330 19.57 14.31 16.67
CA LEU A 330 18.72 15.43 17.03
C LEU A 330 17.46 14.89 17.72
N LEU A 331 17.11 15.47 18.87
CA LEU A 331 15.97 15.04 19.67
C LEU A 331 14.74 15.87 19.35
N VAL A 332 13.59 15.21 19.31
CA VAL A 332 12.29 15.89 19.25
C VAL A 332 12.07 16.68 20.54
N ASP A 333 11.79 17.97 20.39
CA ASP A 333 11.56 18.90 21.51
C ASP A 333 10.48 19.92 21.15
N TYR A 334 9.41 19.94 21.95
CA TYR A 334 8.25 20.80 21.75
C TYR A 334 8.21 22.01 22.71
N ASP A 335 9.23 22.22 23.55
CA ASP A 335 9.22 23.28 24.58
C ASP A 335 9.10 24.69 24.01
N ASN A 336 9.66 24.93 22.81
CA ASN A 336 9.59 26.21 22.11
C ASN A 336 8.44 26.30 21.09
N VAL A 337 7.57 25.29 21.04
CA VAL A 337 6.45 25.25 20.09
C VAL A 337 5.27 26.03 20.66
N ASN A 338 4.80 27.02 19.92
CA ASN A 338 3.63 27.79 20.28
C ASN A 338 2.38 26.89 20.33
N PRO A 339 1.44 27.15 21.25
CA PRO A 339 0.16 26.46 21.25
C PRO A 339 -0.53 26.63 19.89
N ARG A 340 -1.12 25.56 19.36
CA ARG A 340 -1.98 25.64 18.17
C ARG A 340 -3.13 26.64 18.45
N GLU A 341 -3.33 27.60 17.55
CA GLU A 341 -4.47 28.54 17.59
C GLU A 341 -5.82 27.86 17.32
#